data_AF-A0A6P2RZ55-F1
#
_entry.id   AF-A0A6P2RZ55-F1
#
_cell.length_a   1.000
_cell.length_b   1.000
_cell.length_c   1.000
_cell.angle_alpha   90.00
_cell.angle_beta   90.00
_cell.angle_gamma   90.00
#
_symmetry.space_group_name_H-M   'P 1'
#
loop_
_entity.id
_entity.type
_entity.pdbx_description
1 polymer ?
#
loop_
_entity_poly.entity_id
_entity_poly.type
_entity_poly.pdbx_seq_one_letter_code
_entity_poly.pdbx_strand_id
1 'polypeptide(L)'
;MSKWSIGGTAPGTGETSPVYLNSKLRPKDQAKLCSLMCTCKNGPAKSVDNKDLRQICVATQLKKEDTNYTTSIYKAEVKYLMTVRPPTPIMSPRTPNKTYGWLPQWIKGNWEGEYERGAGNVRIPDVVIVKDPAKEPTQDNLDAVVEMKFKGDNYSTRHQKQDEDIAGPHASAVLLTPEDCGCPDDDGKKQEKTSEYPVLGPVPRDTTDGTSKAAPWSPFDELEGVTKHARSVFGPRPPDGTVPPASPNLIPLF
;
A
#
# COMPACT_ATOMS: atom_id res chain seq x y z
N MET A 1 -0.78 -5.75 -65.25
CA MET A 1 0.14 -4.81 -64.55
C MET A 1 -0.73 -4.05 -63.56
N SER A 2 -0.76 -4.34 -62.27
CA SER A 2 0.15 -3.90 -61.18
C SER A 2 -0.75 -3.90 -59.92
N LYS A 3 -0.36 -4.11 -58.67
CA LYS A 3 0.86 -4.51 -57.94
C LYS A 3 0.31 -4.90 -56.56
N TRP A 4 0.73 -6.04 -56.02
CA TRP A 4 0.52 -6.37 -54.61
C TRP A 4 1.51 -5.54 -53.78
N SER A 5 1.02 -4.75 -52.82
CA SER A 5 1.87 -4.10 -51.83
C SER A 5 1.98 -5.02 -50.61
N ILE A 6 3.14 -5.67 -50.50
CA ILE A 6 3.58 -6.38 -49.29
C ILE A 6 4.24 -5.32 -48.41
N GLY A 7 3.61 -4.98 -47.28
CA GLY A 7 4.24 -4.17 -46.24
C GLY A 7 5.32 -4.99 -45.53
N GLY A 8 6.58 -4.61 -45.69
CA GLY A 8 7.71 -5.28 -45.05
C GLY A 8 7.88 -4.82 -43.61
N THR A 9 7.99 -5.78 -42.68
CA THR A 9 8.62 -5.56 -41.37
C THR A 9 10.12 -5.80 -41.53
N ALA A 10 10.92 -4.77 -41.31
CA ALA A 10 12.37 -4.92 -41.23
C ALA A 10 12.75 -5.69 -39.95
N PRO A 11 13.72 -6.62 -40.00
CA PRO A 11 14.24 -7.27 -38.81
C PRO A 11 15.23 -6.32 -38.13
N GLY A 12 14.73 -5.50 -37.23
CA GLY A 12 15.54 -4.78 -36.24
C GLY A 12 15.35 -5.42 -34.87
N THR A 13 16.37 -5.33 -34.01
CA THR A 13 16.23 -5.63 -32.57
C THR A 13 15.23 -4.65 -31.96
N GLY A 14 13.94 -5.02 -32.02
CA GLY A 14 12.85 -4.21 -31.54
C GLY A 14 12.89 -4.14 -30.02
N GLU A 15 13.61 -3.17 -29.49
CA GLU A 15 13.40 -2.70 -28.13
C GLU A 15 12.04 -2.00 -28.13
N THR A 16 11.00 -2.75 -27.76
CA THR A 16 9.67 -2.20 -27.57
C THR A 16 9.73 -1.29 -26.34
N SER A 17 9.85 0.01 -26.57
CA SER A 17 9.63 0.98 -25.50
C SER A 17 8.16 0.90 -25.11
N PRO A 18 7.81 0.47 -23.88
CA PRO A 18 6.43 0.57 -23.43
C PRO A 18 6.01 2.04 -23.49
N VAL A 19 4.91 2.27 -24.18
CA VAL A 19 4.37 3.58 -24.48
C VAL A 19 3.67 4.11 -23.22
N TYR A 20 4.41 4.80 -22.34
CA TYR A 20 3.85 5.47 -21.16
C TYR A 20 3.32 6.88 -21.50
N LEU A 21 2.34 6.98 -22.40
CA LEU A 21 2.01 8.26 -23.03
C LEU A 21 1.36 9.33 -22.13
N ASN A 22 1.02 9.07 -20.87
CA ASN A 22 0.35 10.05 -19.99
C ASN A 22 0.76 9.98 -18.51
N SER A 23 1.90 9.38 -18.18
CA SER A 23 2.25 9.20 -16.78
C SER A 23 2.72 10.49 -16.11
N LYS A 24 2.06 10.85 -15.01
CA LYS A 24 2.49 11.91 -14.09
C LYS A 24 3.65 11.48 -13.18
N LEU A 25 4.17 10.26 -13.33
CA LEU A 25 5.31 9.71 -12.61
C LEU A 25 6.56 9.65 -13.49
N ARG A 26 7.73 9.69 -12.84
CA ARG A 26 9.00 9.41 -13.54
C ARG A 26 8.97 7.96 -14.08
N PRO A 27 9.54 7.68 -15.27
CA PRO A 27 9.48 6.35 -15.86
C PRO A 27 9.99 5.21 -14.95
N LYS A 28 11.04 5.48 -14.16
CA LYS A 28 11.59 4.53 -13.20
C LYS A 28 10.62 4.20 -12.07
N ASP A 29 9.91 5.21 -11.56
CA ASP A 29 8.95 5.04 -10.46
C ASP A 29 7.72 4.29 -10.95
N GLN A 30 7.23 4.65 -12.14
CA GLN A 30 6.13 3.92 -12.76
C GLN A 30 6.50 2.46 -13.00
N ALA A 31 7.67 2.16 -13.57
CA ALA A 31 8.10 0.78 -13.80
C ALA A 31 8.18 -0.02 -12.49
N LYS A 32 8.69 0.58 -11.40
CA LYS A 32 8.76 -0.05 -10.08
C LYS A 32 7.37 -0.35 -9.51
N LEU A 33 6.48 0.66 -9.49
CA LEU A 33 5.14 0.51 -8.93
C LEU A 33 4.28 -0.42 -9.79
N CYS A 34 4.41 -0.39 -11.11
CA CYS A 34 3.74 -1.31 -12.02
C CYS A 34 4.20 -2.75 -11.85
N SER A 35 5.50 -2.99 -11.67
CA SER A 35 6.01 -4.33 -11.37
C SER A 35 5.35 -4.89 -10.10
N LEU A 36 5.31 -4.11 -9.02
CA LEU A 36 4.63 -4.51 -7.77
C LEU A 36 3.13 -4.71 -7.97
N MET A 37 2.46 -3.81 -8.69
CA MET A 37 1.03 -3.90 -8.98
C MET A 37 0.69 -5.19 -9.70
N CYS A 38 1.41 -5.53 -10.78
CA CYS A 38 1.15 -6.75 -11.53
C CYS A 38 1.45 -8.02 -10.71
N THR A 39 2.53 -8.03 -9.91
CA THR A 39 2.82 -9.12 -8.98
C THR A 39 1.70 -9.32 -7.96
N CYS A 40 1.26 -8.23 -7.33
CA CYS A 40 0.23 -8.28 -6.29
C CYS A 40 -1.18 -8.51 -6.83
N LYS A 41 -1.45 -8.16 -8.11
CA LYS A 41 -2.68 -8.53 -8.80
C LYS A 41 -2.79 -10.05 -8.96
N ASN A 42 -1.70 -10.70 -9.38
CA ASN A 42 -1.71 -12.12 -9.77
C ASN A 42 -1.46 -13.09 -8.60
N GLY A 43 -0.84 -12.61 -7.52
CA GLY A 43 -0.59 -13.42 -6.32
C GLY A 43 -0.84 -12.66 -5.02
N PRO A 44 -2.04 -12.09 -4.79
CA PRO A 44 -2.32 -11.38 -3.55
C PRO A 44 -2.34 -12.33 -2.36
N ALA A 45 -1.94 -11.81 -1.20
CA ALA A 45 -2.30 -12.45 0.06
C ALA A 45 -3.82 -12.53 0.19
N LYS A 46 -4.31 -13.51 0.95
CA LYS A 46 -5.73 -13.71 1.19
C LYS A 46 -6.08 -13.33 2.63
N SER A 47 -7.18 -12.63 2.82
CA SER A 47 -7.74 -12.40 4.14
C SER A 47 -8.31 -13.69 4.72
N VAL A 48 -8.67 -13.67 6.01
CA VAL A 48 -9.39 -14.77 6.67
C VAL A 48 -10.71 -15.12 5.96
N ASP A 49 -11.34 -14.13 5.31
CA ASP A 49 -12.56 -14.27 4.52
C ASP A 49 -12.29 -14.53 3.04
N ASN A 50 -11.06 -14.94 2.68
CA ASN A 50 -10.62 -15.25 1.32
C ASN A 50 -10.67 -14.06 0.32
N LYS A 51 -10.64 -12.82 0.82
CA LYS A 51 -10.54 -11.61 -0.02
C LYS A 51 -9.11 -11.36 -0.46
N ASP A 52 -8.93 -10.82 -1.66
CA ASP A 52 -7.61 -10.44 -2.18
C ASP A 52 -7.08 -9.18 -1.48
N LEU A 53 -5.90 -9.28 -0.88
CA LEU A 53 -5.23 -8.21 -0.15
C LEU A 53 -4.14 -7.54 -1.01
N ARG A 54 -4.53 -7.06 -2.19
CA ARG A 54 -3.60 -6.57 -3.22
C ARG A 54 -2.83 -5.33 -2.76
N GLN A 55 -3.51 -4.35 -2.16
CA GLN A 55 -2.88 -3.14 -1.62
C GLN A 55 -1.90 -3.48 -0.48
N ILE A 56 -2.25 -4.42 0.40
CA ILE A 56 -1.35 -4.89 1.48
C ILE A 56 -0.14 -5.63 0.95
N CYS A 57 -0.29 -6.41 -0.13
CA CYS A 57 0.85 -7.01 -0.81
C CYS A 57 1.84 -5.94 -1.29
N VAL A 58 1.36 -4.85 -1.91
CA VAL A 58 2.23 -3.75 -2.37
C VAL A 58 2.90 -3.07 -1.17
N ALA A 59 2.12 -2.67 -0.17
CA ALA A 59 2.64 -1.99 1.02
C ALA A 59 3.68 -2.83 1.77
N THR A 60 3.46 -4.14 1.88
CA THR A 60 4.39 -5.08 2.54
C THR A 60 5.70 -5.16 1.79
N GLN A 61 5.68 -5.26 0.46
CA GLN A 61 6.90 -5.31 -0.34
C GLN A 61 7.70 -4.01 -0.24
N LEU A 62 7.03 -2.85 -0.32
CA LEU A 62 7.69 -1.55 -0.17
C LEU A 62 8.31 -1.37 1.22
N LYS A 63 7.58 -1.74 2.28
CA LYS A 63 8.09 -1.67 3.67
C LYS A 63 9.27 -2.62 3.90
N LYS A 64 9.32 -3.77 3.22
CA LYS A 64 10.44 -4.71 3.29
C LYS A 64 11.71 -4.14 2.64
N GLU A 65 11.57 -3.32 1.61
CA GLU A 65 12.69 -2.63 0.96
C GLU A 65 13.17 -1.40 1.75
N ASP A 66 12.27 -0.75 2.50
CA ASP A 66 12.56 0.43 3.32
C ASP A 66 13.02 0.07 4.76
N THR A 67 14.03 -0.79 4.89
CA THR A 67 14.42 -1.45 6.15
C THR A 67 14.68 -0.52 7.34
N ASN A 68 15.28 0.65 7.09
CA ASN A 68 15.58 1.66 8.12
C ASN A 68 14.69 2.90 8.03
N TYR A 69 13.61 2.83 7.25
CA TYR A 69 12.73 3.96 6.92
C TYR A 69 13.44 5.10 6.17
N THR A 70 14.67 4.88 5.71
CA THR A 70 15.52 5.85 5.01
C THR A 70 16.19 5.30 3.76
N THR A 71 15.95 4.04 3.41
CA THR A 71 16.63 3.35 2.30
C THR A 71 15.85 3.48 1.00
N SER A 72 14.52 3.59 1.08
CA SER A 72 13.64 3.71 -0.07
C SER A 72 13.00 5.08 -0.13
N ILE A 73 12.86 5.63 -1.35
CA ILE A 73 12.04 6.82 -1.60
C ILE A 73 10.54 6.52 -1.64
N TYR A 74 10.15 5.24 -1.72
CA TYR A 74 8.77 4.81 -1.76
C TYR A 74 8.30 4.52 -0.34
N LYS A 75 7.42 5.37 0.20
CA LYS A 75 6.86 5.22 1.54
C LYS A 75 5.42 4.74 1.44
N ALA A 76 5.15 3.53 1.89
CA ALA A 76 3.81 2.94 1.85
C ALA A 76 2.95 3.38 3.04
N GLU A 77 1.67 3.66 2.78
CA GLU A 77 0.64 3.92 3.80
C GLU A 77 1.01 5.02 4.83
N VAL A 78 1.64 6.09 4.35
CA VAL A 78 1.90 7.27 5.17
C VAL A 78 0.57 7.94 5.50
N LYS A 79 0.35 8.24 6.77
CA LYS A 79 -0.89 8.86 7.26
C LYS A 79 -0.70 10.37 7.30
N TYR A 80 -1.66 11.13 6.81
CA TYR A 80 -1.63 12.59 6.82
C TYR A 80 -2.77 13.16 7.63
N LEU A 81 -2.46 14.13 8.49
CA LEU A 81 -3.43 14.96 9.17
C LEU A 81 -3.94 16.02 8.18
N MET A 82 -5.22 15.92 7.82
CA MET A 82 -5.83 16.77 6.78
C MET A 82 -6.47 18.05 7.36
N THR A 83 -6.49 18.20 8.68
CA THR A 83 -7.06 19.38 9.36
C THR A 83 -6.13 20.59 9.38
N VAL A 84 -4.88 20.40 8.98
CA VAL A 84 -3.85 21.45 8.90
C VAL A 84 -3.45 21.70 7.45
N ARG A 85 -2.93 22.89 7.16
CA ARG A 85 -2.47 23.30 5.82
C ARG A 85 -1.02 23.82 5.89
N PRO A 86 -0.05 23.20 5.19
CA PRO A 86 -0.21 21.98 4.38
C PRO A 86 -0.54 20.74 5.24
N PRO A 87 -1.17 19.69 4.68
CA PRO A 87 -1.38 18.43 5.40
C PRO A 87 -0.05 17.87 5.90
N THR A 88 0.01 17.45 7.16
CA THR A 88 1.25 17.00 7.80
C THR A 88 1.29 15.49 7.94
N PRO A 89 2.43 14.84 7.66
CA PRO A 89 2.56 13.41 7.88
C PRO A 89 2.57 13.08 9.37
N ILE A 90 1.86 12.01 9.75
CA ILE A 90 1.79 11.49 11.11
C ILE A 90 2.93 10.48 11.28
N MET A 91 4.05 10.98 11.80
CA MET A 91 5.30 10.23 11.97
C MET A 91 5.50 9.73 13.40
N SER A 92 6.40 8.76 13.56
CA SER A 92 6.81 8.24 14.87
C SER A 92 7.74 9.24 15.56
N PRO A 93 7.47 9.65 16.82
CA PRO A 93 8.33 10.59 17.55
C PRO A 93 9.73 10.03 17.85
N ARG A 94 9.89 8.69 17.84
CA ARG A 94 11.19 8.02 18.09
C ARG A 94 11.98 7.74 16.82
N THR A 95 11.33 7.81 15.67
CA THR A 95 11.92 7.45 14.38
C THR A 95 11.25 8.31 13.31
N PRO A 96 11.72 9.55 13.09
CA PRO A 96 11.00 10.56 12.30
C PRO A 96 10.59 10.10 10.89
N ASN A 97 11.35 9.23 10.23
CA ASN A 97 11.00 8.73 8.90
C ASN A 97 10.08 7.50 8.90
N LYS A 98 9.71 6.99 10.07
CA LYS A 98 8.75 5.89 10.23
C LYS A 98 7.35 6.45 10.44
N THR A 99 6.40 6.07 9.59
CA THR A 99 4.98 6.41 9.81
C THR A 99 4.49 5.84 11.15
N TYR A 100 3.60 6.57 11.83
CA TYR A 100 3.03 6.10 13.08
C TYR A 100 2.24 4.80 12.85
N GLY A 101 2.60 3.75 13.61
CA GLY A 101 2.07 2.40 13.39
C GLY A 101 0.58 2.29 13.68
N TRP A 102 0.16 2.67 14.89
CA TRP A 102 -1.21 2.47 15.37
C TRP A 102 -1.99 3.78 15.48
N LEU A 103 -2.70 4.15 14.41
CA LEU A 103 -3.45 5.41 14.32
C LEU A 103 -4.50 5.63 15.44
N PRO A 104 -5.26 4.62 15.91
CA PRO A 104 -6.15 4.80 17.07
C PRO A 104 -5.45 5.31 18.33
N GLN A 105 -4.23 4.85 18.63
CA GLN A 105 -3.45 5.38 19.75
C GLN A 105 -2.98 6.80 19.51
N TRP A 106 -2.60 7.11 18.27
CA TRP A 106 -2.26 8.49 17.92
C TRP A 106 -3.46 9.42 18.13
N ILE A 107 -4.65 9.06 17.64
CA ILE A 107 -5.88 9.83 17.82
C ILE A 107 -6.17 10.02 19.31
N LYS A 108 -6.14 8.95 20.10
CA LYS A 108 -6.39 9.02 21.56
C LYS A 108 -5.45 10.00 22.28
N GLY A 109 -4.21 10.12 21.83
CA GLY A 109 -3.19 10.96 22.47
C GLY A 109 -3.08 12.39 21.93
N ASN A 110 -3.59 12.67 20.72
CA ASN A 110 -3.30 13.92 19.99
C ASN A 110 -4.56 14.62 19.44
N TRP A 111 -5.71 13.93 19.40
CA TRP A 111 -6.95 14.52 18.86
C TRP A 111 -7.73 15.24 19.97
N GLU A 112 -8.03 16.51 19.74
CA GLU A 112 -8.89 17.29 20.65
C GLU A 112 -10.35 17.16 20.23
N GLY A 113 -11.22 16.83 21.19
CA GLY A 113 -12.64 16.61 20.96
C GLY A 113 -12.98 15.21 20.42
N GLU A 114 -14.16 15.08 19.83
CA GLU A 114 -14.62 13.81 19.25
C GLU A 114 -14.00 13.58 17.86
N TYR A 115 -13.43 12.39 17.65
CA TYR A 115 -12.92 11.99 16.34
C TYR A 115 -14.04 11.34 15.51
N GLU A 116 -14.44 12.01 14.43
CA GLU A 116 -15.42 11.47 13.49
C GLU A 116 -14.74 10.59 12.43
N ARG A 117 -15.04 9.30 12.44
CA ARG A 117 -14.58 8.36 11.41
C ARG A 117 -15.22 8.70 10.07
N GLY A 118 -14.42 8.78 9.00
CA GLY A 118 -14.92 9.08 7.67
C GLY A 118 -15.15 10.58 7.39
N ALA A 119 -14.92 11.46 8.38
CA ALA A 119 -14.89 12.91 8.18
C ALA A 119 -13.69 13.40 7.35
N GLY A 120 -12.77 12.51 6.98
CA GLY A 120 -11.64 12.84 6.08
C GLY A 120 -10.53 13.62 6.79
N ASN A 121 -10.56 13.61 8.11
CA ASN A 121 -9.57 14.22 9.00
C ASN A 121 -8.18 13.59 8.86
N VAL A 122 -8.13 12.32 8.44
CA VAL A 122 -6.90 11.59 8.13
C VAL A 122 -7.03 10.97 6.75
N ARG A 123 -5.99 11.08 5.94
CA ARG A 123 -5.86 10.42 4.64
C ARG A 123 -4.62 9.54 4.63
N ILE A 124 -4.73 8.37 4.01
CA ILE A 124 -3.64 7.40 3.88
C ILE A 124 -3.56 6.99 2.41
N PRO A 125 -2.76 7.64 1.56
CA PRO A 125 -2.49 7.16 0.20
C PRO A 125 -1.75 5.81 0.25
N ASP A 126 -1.85 5.02 -0.83
CA ASP A 126 -1.14 3.74 -0.92
C ASP A 126 0.38 3.92 -0.89
N VAL A 127 0.89 4.90 -1.64
CA VAL A 127 2.32 5.22 -1.70
C VAL A 127 2.53 6.72 -1.79
N VAL A 128 3.53 7.24 -1.08
CA VAL A 128 4.14 8.54 -1.40
C VAL A 128 5.58 8.34 -1.83
N ILE A 129 6.01 9.12 -2.83
CA ILE A 129 7.37 9.13 -3.35
C ILE A 129 8.03 10.40 -2.84
N VAL A 130 9.14 10.24 -2.11
CA VAL A 130 9.93 11.38 -1.60
C VAL A 130 11.16 11.65 -2.47
N LYS A 131 11.65 12.89 -2.44
CA LYS A 131 12.88 13.31 -3.11
C LYS A 131 14.11 12.82 -2.34
N ASP A 132 14.07 12.97 -1.02
CA ASP A 132 15.10 12.52 -0.09
C ASP A 132 14.50 11.50 0.91
N PRO A 133 14.95 10.24 0.88
CA PRO A 133 14.40 9.19 1.75
C PRO A 133 14.75 9.38 3.23
N ALA A 134 15.74 10.23 3.55
CA ALA A 134 16.15 10.53 4.92
C ALA A 134 15.34 11.68 5.56
N LYS A 135 14.41 12.29 4.83
CA LYS A 135 13.54 13.37 5.31
C LYS A 135 12.09 12.91 5.40
N GLU A 136 11.34 13.58 6.26
CA GLU A 136 9.91 13.34 6.40
C GLU A 136 9.16 13.61 5.07
N PRO A 137 8.06 12.92 4.81
CA PRO A 137 7.30 13.07 3.56
C PRO A 137 6.38 14.30 3.61
N THR A 138 6.95 15.47 3.88
CA THR A 138 6.30 16.78 3.80
C THR A 138 6.24 17.28 2.35
N GLN A 139 5.34 18.22 2.04
CA GLN A 139 5.12 18.71 0.67
C GLN A 139 6.38 19.15 -0.07
N ASP A 140 7.34 19.78 0.61
CA ASP A 140 8.61 20.20 0.03
C ASP A 140 9.48 19.00 -0.39
N ASN A 141 9.36 17.87 0.31
CA ASN A 141 10.07 16.63 0.04
C ASN A 141 9.28 15.61 -0.81
N LEU A 142 8.02 15.89 -1.17
CA LEU A 142 7.24 15.00 -2.04
C LEU A 142 7.59 15.19 -3.52
N ASP A 143 7.70 14.07 -4.23
CA ASP A 143 7.76 13.97 -5.69
C ASP A 143 6.40 13.54 -6.26
N ALA A 144 5.73 12.58 -5.59
CA ALA A 144 4.38 12.15 -5.95
C ALA A 144 3.60 11.55 -4.77
N VAL A 145 2.28 11.61 -4.86
CA VAL A 145 1.30 10.87 -4.04
C VAL A 145 0.57 9.93 -4.98
N VAL A 146 0.63 8.63 -4.71
CA VAL A 146 0.11 7.59 -5.60
C VAL A 146 -0.98 6.80 -4.89
N GLU A 147 -2.16 6.79 -5.50
CA GLU A 147 -3.24 5.88 -5.17
C GLU A 147 -3.24 4.73 -6.18
N MET A 148 -3.28 3.49 -5.70
CA MET A 148 -3.30 2.28 -6.49
C MET A 148 -4.67 1.63 -6.38
N LYS A 149 -5.37 1.47 -7.51
CA LYS A 149 -6.68 0.83 -7.54
C LYS A 149 -6.65 -0.44 -8.35
N PHE A 150 -7.22 -1.51 -7.80
CA PHE A 150 -7.44 -2.74 -8.53
C PHE A 150 -8.90 -2.81 -9.02
N LYS A 151 -9.17 -3.71 -9.97
CA LYS A 151 -10.49 -3.92 -10.53
C LYS A 151 -11.55 -4.09 -9.44
N GLY A 152 -12.59 -3.25 -9.46
CA GLY A 152 -13.67 -3.23 -8.48
C GLY A 152 -13.49 -2.20 -7.34
N ASP A 153 -12.31 -1.59 -7.22
CA ASP A 153 -12.06 -0.52 -6.27
C ASP A 153 -12.44 0.85 -6.85
N ASN A 154 -12.96 1.74 -6.00
CA ASN A 154 -13.33 3.09 -6.41
C ASN A 154 -12.31 4.12 -5.88
N TYR A 155 -12.02 5.13 -6.70
CA TYR A 155 -11.27 6.32 -6.30
C TYR A 155 -12.22 7.53 -6.30
N SER A 156 -12.65 7.93 -5.11
CA SER A 156 -13.62 9.02 -4.98
C SER A 156 -12.98 10.37 -5.28
N THR A 157 -13.76 11.33 -5.80
CA THR A 157 -13.32 12.72 -6.00
C THR A 157 -12.77 13.34 -4.71
N ARG A 158 -13.29 12.92 -3.56
CA ARG A 158 -12.78 13.36 -2.26
C ARG A 158 -11.37 12.85 -2.00
N HIS A 159 -11.11 11.56 -2.22
CA HIS A 159 -9.77 10.99 -2.04
C HIS A 159 -8.79 11.64 -3.02
N GLN A 160 -9.22 11.85 -4.26
CA GLN A 160 -8.43 12.58 -5.25
C GLN A 160 -8.01 13.96 -4.76
N LYS A 161 -8.98 14.75 -4.29
CA LYS A 161 -8.70 16.08 -3.77
C LYS A 161 -7.77 16.04 -2.55
N GLN A 162 -7.95 15.07 -1.65
CA GLN A 162 -7.06 14.92 -0.49
C GLN A 162 -5.64 14.55 -0.90
N ASP A 163 -5.46 13.73 -1.93
CA ASP A 163 -4.13 13.38 -2.44
C ASP A 163 -3.48 14.57 -3.17
N GLU A 164 -4.27 15.37 -3.88
CA GLU A 164 -3.84 16.65 -4.46
C GLU A 164 -3.45 17.66 -3.36
N ASP A 165 -4.23 17.74 -2.27
CA ASP A 165 -3.93 18.57 -1.11
C ASP A 165 -2.65 18.09 -0.39
N ILE A 166 -2.38 16.77 -0.32
CA ILE A 166 -1.13 16.23 0.22
C ILE A 166 0.04 16.54 -0.72
N ALA A 167 -0.11 16.35 -2.03
CA ALA A 167 0.94 16.59 -3.01
C ALA A 167 1.35 18.08 -3.09
N GLY A 168 0.38 18.99 -2.98
CA GLY A 168 0.63 20.41 -3.11
C GLY A 168 1.09 20.82 -4.51
N PRO A 169 1.65 22.03 -4.67
CA PRO A 169 1.94 22.60 -5.99
C PRO A 169 3.17 22.01 -6.69
N HIS A 170 3.97 21.20 -6.00
CA HIS A 170 5.29 20.75 -6.48
C HIS A 170 5.43 19.24 -6.62
N ALA A 171 4.38 18.47 -6.34
CA ALA A 171 4.33 17.03 -6.51
C ALA A 171 3.08 16.63 -7.30
N SER A 172 3.11 15.42 -7.87
CA SER A 172 1.97 14.87 -8.62
C SER A 172 1.06 14.02 -7.73
N ALA A 173 -0.26 14.22 -7.79
CA ALA A 173 -1.23 13.21 -7.36
C ALA A 173 -1.58 12.29 -8.54
N VAL A 174 -1.39 10.97 -8.36
CA VAL A 174 -1.46 9.97 -9.44
C VAL A 174 -2.36 8.81 -9.04
N LEU A 175 -3.32 8.49 -9.89
CA LEU A 175 -4.02 7.21 -9.87
C LEU A 175 -3.23 6.23 -10.74
N LEU A 176 -2.93 5.05 -10.22
CA LEU A 176 -2.31 3.96 -10.95
C LEU A 176 -3.21 2.72 -10.92
N THR A 177 -3.49 2.16 -12.09
CA THR A 177 -4.32 0.97 -12.28
C THR A 177 -3.56 -0.15 -13.01
N PRO A 178 -3.99 -1.42 -12.92
CA PRO A 178 -3.40 -2.50 -13.70
C PRO A 178 -3.34 -2.22 -15.20
N GLU A 179 -4.33 -1.50 -15.73
CA GLU A 179 -4.43 -1.10 -17.12
C GLU A 179 -3.34 -0.10 -17.50
N ASP A 180 -3.06 0.89 -16.63
CA ASP A 180 -1.94 1.84 -16.80
C ASP A 180 -0.57 1.14 -16.81
N CYS A 181 -0.51 -0.03 -16.19
CA CYS A 181 0.69 -0.86 -16.07
C CYS A 181 0.79 -1.97 -17.11
N GLY A 182 -0.24 -2.18 -17.94
CA GLY A 182 -0.30 -3.29 -18.89
C GLY A 182 -0.21 -4.66 -18.21
N CYS A 183 -0.73 -4.79 -16.98
CA CYS A 183 -0.73 -6.07 -16.29
C CYS A 183 -1.62 -7.07 -17.07
N PRO A 184 -1.17 -8.32 -17.26
CA PRO A 184 -1.96 -9.31 -17.98
C PRO A 184 -3.28 -9.57 -17.24
N ASP A 185 -4.37 -9.68 -18.01
CA ASP A 185 -5.68 -10.09 -17.49
C ASP A 185 -5.65 -11.52 -16.96
N ASP A 186 -6.58 -11.82 -16.05
CA ASP A 186 -6.70 -13.14 -15.42
C ASP A 186 -7.09 -14.25 -16.44
N ASP A 187 -7.42 -13.87 -17.68
CA ASP A 187 -7.74 -14.74 -18.82
C ASP A 187 -6.48 -15.30 -19.52
N GLY A 188 -5.29 -14.87 -19.10
CA GLY A 188 -4.01 -15.38 -19.58
C GLY A 188 -3.68 -16.74 -18.98
N LYS A 189 -3.90 -17.80 -19.78
CA LYS A 189 -3.47 -19.20 -19.57
C LYS A 189 -2.45 -19.33 -18.44
N LYS A 190 -2.86 -19.99 -17.34
CA LYS A 190 -1.91 -20.61 -16.40
C LYS A 190 -0.87 -21.32 -17.27
N GLN A 191 0.36 -20.81 -17.33
CA GLN A 191 1.46 -21.65 -17.76
C GLN A 191 1.54 -22.73 -16.69
N GLU A 192 0.95 -23.87 -17.00
CA GLU A 192 1.06 -25.10 -16.23
C GLU A 192 2.55 -25.40 -16.11
N LYS A 193 3.16 -24.99 -14.99
CA LYS A 193 4.23 -25.81 -14.43
C LYS A 193 3.54 -27.05 -13.91
N THR A 194 3.57 -28.12 -14.70
CA THR A 194 3.23 -29.47 -14.28
C THR A 194 4.03 -29.80 -13.02
N SER A 195 3.35 -29.71 -11.88
CA SER A 195 3.78 -30.29 -10.61
C SER A 195 2.79 -31.40 -10.33
N GLU A 196 3.17 -32.59 -10.73
CA GLU A 196 2.41 -33.82 -10.59
C GLU A 196 2.27 -34.19 -9.10
N TYR A 197 1.08 -33.99 -8.54
CA TYR A 197 0.61 -34.68 -7.33
C TYR A 197 -0.90 -34.97 -7.45
N PRO A 198 -1.36 -36.12 -6.95
CA PRO A 198 -2.58 -36.77 -7.42
C PRO A 198 -3.88 -36.15 -6.89
N VAL A 199 -4.88 -36.17 -7.78
CA VAL A 199 -6.27 -35.77 -7.58
C VAL A 199 -6.96 -36.70 -6.59
N LEU A 200 -7.65 -36.13 -5.59
CA LEU A 200 -8.79 -36.77 -4.92
C LEU A 200 -10.04 -35.93 -5.20
N GLY A 201 -11.11 -36.65 -5.59
CA GLY A 201 -12.28 -36.14 -6.30
C GLY A 201 -13.26 -35.26 -5.49
N PRO A 202 -14.37 -34.86 -6.14
CA PRO A 202 -15.18 -33.71 -5.74
C PRO A 202 -16.29 -34.04 -4.73
N VAL A 203 -16.66 -33.06 -3.91
CA VAL A 203 -17.89 -33.07 -3.11
C VAL A 203 -18.80 -31.91 -3.56
N PRO A 204 -20.14 -32.10 -3.65
CA PRO A 204 -21.05 -31.25 -4.41
C PRO A 204 -21.28 -29.83 -3.86
N ARG A 205 -21.59 -28.91 -4.78
CA ARG A 205 -22.13 -27.57 -4.51
C ARG A 205 -23.57 -27.67 -3.98
N ASP A 206 -23.88 -26.86 -2.98
CA ASP A 206 -25.23 -26.36 -2.78
C ASP A 206 -25.24 -24.84 -3.02
N THR A 207 -26.25 -24.39 -3.74
CA THR A 207 -26.46 -23.05 -4.27
C THR A 207 -27.65 -22.44 -3.56
N THR A 208 -27.51 -21.26 -2.96
CA THR A 208 -28.60 -20.27 -2.88
C THR A 208 -28.06 -18.85 -2.73
N ASP A 209 -28.70 -17.96 -3.51
CA ASP A 209 -28.90 -16.51 -3.41
C ASP A 209 -28.00 -15.67 -2.50
N GLY A 210 -27.44 -14.53 -2.93
CA GLY A 210 -28.07 -13.53 -3.76
C GLY A 210 -28.31 -12.28 -2.90
N THR A 211 -27.33 -11.36 -2.87
CA THR A 211 -27.53 -9.89 -2.78
C THR A 211 -26.17 -9.21 -2.69
N SER A 212 -25.84 -8.50 -3.77
CA SER A 212 -24.72 -7.59 -3.90
C SER A 212 -24.88 -6.43 -2.90
N LYS A 213 -24.06 -6.44 -1.85
CA LYS A 213 -23.75 -5.25 -1.06
C LYS A 213 -22.35 -4.79 -1.44
N ALA A 214 -22.23 -3.54 -1.85
CA ALA A 214 -20.96 -2.84 -1.99
C ALA A 214 -20.11 -3.09 -0.72
N ALA A 215 -18.88 -3.54 -0.91
CA ALA A 215 -18.03 -3.94 0.21
C ALA A 215 -17.75 -2.72 1.11
N PRO A 216 -18.16 -2.74 2.39
CA PRO A 216 -17.82 -1.72 3.37
C PRO A 216 -16.44 -2.08 3.91
N TRP A 217 -15.38 -1.74 3.18
CA TRP A 217 -14.04 -2.06 3.63
C TRP A 217 -13.34 -0.82 4.17
N SER A 218 -12.90 -0.91 5.42
CA SER A 218 -12.10 0.09 6.12
C SER A 218 -10.73 -0.55 6.40
N PRO A 219 -9.61 0.11 6.05
CA PRO A 219 -8.25 -0.37 6.35
C PRO A 219 -7.98 -0.68 7.83
N PHE A 220 -8.86 -0.26 8.75
CA PHE A 220 -8.76 -0.55 10.17
C PHE A 220 -9.29 -1.95 10.56
N ASP A 221 -10.19 -2.54 9.78
CA ASP A 221 -10.84 -3.80 10.15
C ASP A 221 -9.88 -4.99 10.02
N GLU A 222 -8.83 -4.83 9.21
CA GLU A 222 -7.79 -5.83 9.02
C GLU A 222 -6.73 -5.83 10.13
N LEU A 223 -6.50 -4.67 10.76
CA LEU A 223 -5.56 -4.56 11.89
C LEU A 223 -6.14 -5.12 13.20
N GLU A 224 -7.46 -5.18 13.35
CA GLU A 224 -8.08 -5.77 14.54
C GLU A 224 -7.98 -7.30 14.56
N GLY A 225 -7.99 -7.97 13.39
CA GLY A 225 -7.85 -9.42 13.29
C GLY A 225 -6.49 -9.96 13.75
N VAL A 226 -5.41 -9.21 13.49
CA VAL A 226 -4.04 -9.63 13.84
C VAL A 226 -3.77 -9.52 15.36
N THR A 227 -4.43 -8.60 16.05
CA THR A 227 -4.20 -8.38 17.50
C THR A 227 -4.80 -9.47 18.40
N LYS A 228 -5.78 -10.25 17.91
CA LYS A 228 -6.41 -11.32 18.72
C LYS A 228 -5.51 -12.54 18.93
N HIS A 229 -4.49 -12.75 18.08
CA HIS A 229 -3.52 -13.85 18.25
C HIS A 229 -2.22 -13.46 18.96
N ALA A 230 -1.89 -12.17 19.07
CA ALA A 230 -0.71 -11.74 19.84
C ALA A 230 -0.91 -11.82 21.36
N ARG A 231 -2.17 -11.90 21.84
CA ARG A 231 -2.49 -12.02 23.27
C ARG A 231 -2.30 -13.42 23.87
N SER A 232 -2.10 -14.47 23.06
CA SER A 232 -1.93 -15.84 23.59
C SER A 232 -0.48 -16.27 23.80
N VAL A 233 0.51 -15.45 23.40
CA VAL A 233 1.94 -15.78 23.52
C VAL A 233 2.61 -15.14 24.74
N PHE A 234 2.01 -14.08 25.29
CA PHE A 234 2.44 -13.50 26.56
C PHE A 234 1.41 -13.90 27.62
N GLY A 235 1.84 -14.72 28.59
CA GLY A 235 1.02 -15.13 29.73
C GLY A 235 0.44 -13.93 30.50
N PRO A 236 -0.51 -14.18 31.43
CA PRO A 236 -1.21 -13.11 32.13
C PRO A 236 -0.24 -12.11 32.77
N ARG A 237 -0.56 -10.82 32.57
CA ARG A 237 0.13 -9.68 33.17
C ARG A 237 0.19 -9.87 34.70
N PRO A 238 1.34 -9.71 35.36
CA PRO A 238 1.38 -9.69 36.82
C PRO A 238 0.48 -8.56 37.35
N PRO A 239 -0.16 -8.74 38.53
CA PRO A 239 -0.99 -7.71 39.12
C PRO A 239 -0.18 -6.45 39.45
N ASP A 240 -0.81 -5.28 39.25
CA ASP A 240 -0.21 -3.97 39.56
C ASP A 240 0.21 -3.92 41.03
N GLY A 241 1.50 -3.67 41.28
CA GLY A 241 2.04 -3.47 42.63
C GLY A 241 3.44 -4.04 42.90
N THR A 242 4.05 -4.79 41.99
CA THR A 242 5.42 -5.27 42.17
C THR A 242 6.44 -4.28 41.61
N VAL A 243 7.12 -3.58 42.51
CA VAL A 243 8.30 -2.77 42.22
C VAL A 243 9.42 -3.69 41.68
N PRO A 244 10.03 -3.42 40.52
CA PRO A 244 11.17 -4.20 40.05
C PRO A 244 12.38 -3.97 40.98
N PRO A 245 13.22 -5.00 41.24
CA PRO A 245 14.41 -4.83 42.06
C PRO A 245 15.38 -3.84 41.40
N ALA A 246 16.00 -3.01 42.25
CA ALA A 246 16.96 -1.97 41.87
C ALA A 246 18.12 -2.56 41.05
N SER A 247 18.42 -1.93 39.90
CA SER A 247 19.60 -2.24 39.09
C SER A 247 20.89 -1.83 39.82
N PRO A 248 21.96 -2.65 39.81
CA PRO A 248 23.23 -2.25 40.39
C PRO A 248 24.04 -1.35 39.43
N ASN A 249 24.40 -0.17 39.97
CA ASN A 249 25.58 0.67 39.74
C ASN A 249 26.08 0.94 38.31
N LEU A 250 25.95 2.22 37.92
CA LEU A 250 26.74 2.91 36.91
C LEU A 250 28.20 3.06 37.37
N ILE A 251 29.15 2.67 36.52
CA ILE A 251 30.56 3.01 36.64
C ILE A 251 30.79 4.30 35.81
N PRO A 252 31.42 5.35 36.37
CA PRO A 252 31.70 6.57 35.62
C PRO A 252 33.00 6.42 34.81
N LEU A 253 33.00 6.93 33.58
CA LEU A 253 34.21 7.32 32.87
C LEU A 253 34.03 8.77 32.43
N PHE A 254 34.90 9.60 33.01
CA PHE A 254 35.24 11.01 32.80
C PHE A 254 34.46 11.83 31.77
#